data_AF-A0A8C5LLJ6-F1
#
_entry.id   AF-A0A8C5LLJ6-F1
#
_cell.length_a   1.000
_cell.length_b   1.000
_cell.length_c   1.000
_cell.angle_alpha   90.00
_cell.angle_beta   90.00
_cell.angle_gamma   90.00
#
_symmetry.space_group_name_H-M   'P 1'
#
loop_
_entity.id
_entity.type
_entity.pdbx_description
1 polymer ?
#
loop_
_entity_poly.entity_id
_entity_poly.type
_entity_poly.pdbx_seq_one_letter_code
_entity_poly.pdbx_strand_id
1 'polypeptide(L)'
;MFLEVQEFCREHHWLEGIYEFLQAWGPQKLEKMRGCPIKEYVEVVSHLSIWKTRVSSMPVELLTKGKLLLLSCHDLQAELESKLASTRRDILAQVQEECWSRNQQLMAELTDFLKVFQTINSDIHAIGPCSQKLNEATEQFLQLEERVEYIRSLHEILRNHSGLYSAENEALDIALLDMWEAFQFERNQASEYLISKRHAIVPKLQQLMSGAVAELEGLLEKALSGPFMDPAQDHRNMEHQLIFLEHQYQNTVGYFKELHNAYTTFTGTE
;
A
#
# COMPACT_ATOMS: atom_id res chain seq x y z
N MET A 1 38.49 50.14 -0.54
CA MET A 1 38.42 49.39 0.74
C MET A 1 36.99 48.97 1.07
N PHE A 2 36.10 49.87 1.53
CA PHE A 2 34.70 49.47 1.84
C PHE A 2 33.89 49.10 0.58
N LEU A 3 34.16 49.76 -0.55
CA LEU A 3 33.56 49.46 -1.86
C LEU A 3 33.84 48.03 -2.35
N GLU A 4 35.06 47.51 -2.17
CA GLU A 4 35.43 46.15 -2.62
C GLU A 4 34.68 45.06 -1.83
N VAL A 5 34.50 45.27 -0.53
CA VAL A 5 33.71 44.38 0.33
C VAL A 5 32.22 44.46 -0.03
N GLN A 6 31.69 45.66 -0.27
CA GLN A 6 30.30 45.84 -0.69
C GLN A 6 30.01 45.20 -2.06
N GLU A 7 30.93 45.31 -3.03
CA GLU A 7 30.81 44.69 -4.34
C GLU A 7 30.79 43.16 -4.20
N PHE A 8 31.69 42.60 -3.39
CA PHE A 8 31.70 41.17 -3.09
C PHE A 8 30.40 40.69 -2.44
N CYS A 9 29.91 41.39 -1.42
CA CYS A 9 28.63 41.06 -0.79
C CYS A 9 27.46 41.15 -1.79
N ARG A 10 27.48 42.14 -2.69
CA ARG A 10 26.46 42.28 -3.73
C ARG A 10 26.51 41.13 -4.74
N GLU A 11 27.69 40.68 -5.16
CA GLU A 11 27.82 39.52 -6.05
C GLU A 11 27.38 38.20 -5.38
N HIS A 12 27.45 38.14 -4.06
CA HIS A 12 27.12 36.97 -3.24
C HIS A 12 25.79 37.08 -2.50
N HIS A 13 24.92 38.03 -2.86
CA HIS A 13 23.62 38.26 -2.21
C HIS A 13 22.71 37.01 -2.22
N TRP A 14 22.93 36.08 -3.15
CA TRP A 14 22.19 34.82 -3.26
C TRP A 14 22.36 33.91 -2.05
N LEU A 15 23.39 34.11 -1.22
CA LEU A 15 23.59 33.39 0.03
C LEU A 15 22.46 33.63 1.03
N GLU A 16 21.85 34.82 1.02
CA GLU A 16 20.74 35.16 1.92
C GLU A 16 19.56 34.21 1.71
N GLY A 17 19.16 33.97 0.46
CA GLY A 17 18.06 33.06 0.15
C GLY A 17 18.34 31.60 0.51
N ILE A 18 19.59 31.14 0.37
CA ILE A 18 19.98 29.79 0.79
C ILE A 18 19.93 29.69 2.32
N TYR A 19 20.45 30.69 3.02
CA TYR A 19 20.46 30.73 4.46
C TYR A 19 19.03 30.77 5.02
N GLU A 20 18.16 31.63 4.50
CA GLU A 20 16.75 31.70 4.87
C GLU A 20 16.03 30.36 4.65
N PHE A 21 16.27 29.70 3.51
CA PHE A 21 15.72 28.37 3.26
C PHE A 21 16.17 27.35 4.30
N LEU A 22 17.48 27.31 4.59
CA LEU A 22 18.06 26.37 5.55
C LEU A 22 17.57 26.62 6.98
N GLN A 23 17.38 27.89 7.37
CA GLN A 23 16.80 28.25 8.67
C GLN A 23 15.33 27.86 8.79
N ALA A 24 14.58 27.97 7.69
CA ALA A 24 13.21 27.49 7.63
C ALA A 24 13.10 25.96 7.49
N TRP A 25 14.23 25.25 7.28
CA TRP A 25 14.25 23.81 7.14
C TRP A 25 14.36 23.11 8.49
N GLY A 26 13.50 22.12 8.72
CA GLY A 26 13.50 21.34 9.95
C GLY A 26 12.50 20.19 9.90
N PRO A 27 12.39 19.41 11.00
CA PRO A 27 11.58 18.19 11.03
C PRO A 27 10.13 18.40 10.60
N GLN A 28 9.53 19.52 10.97
CA GLN A 28 8.14 19.83 10.60
C GLN A 28 7.96 20.04 9.09
N LYS A 29 8.95 20.60 8.40
CA LYS A 29 8.91 20.82 6.96
C LYS A 29 9.17 19.52 6.20
N LEU A 30 10.07 18.70 6.75
CA LEU A 30 10.36 17.36 6.25
C LEU A 30 9.10 16.47 6.30
N GLU A 31 8.41 16.44 7.45
CA GLU A 31 7.16 15.68 7.59
C GLU A 31 6.03 16.18 6.68
N LYS A 32 5.93 17.49 6.44
CA LYS A 32 4.95 18.04 5.49
C LYS A 32 5.16 17.58 4.05
N MET A 33 6.38 17.16 3.70
CA MET A 33 6.67 16.63 2.37
C MET A 33 6.27 15.17 2.22
N ARG A 34 6.06 14.43 3.31
CA ARG A 34 5.73 13.01 3.27
C ARG A 34 4.45 12.79 2.45
N GLY A 35 4.52 11.99 1.40
CA GLY A 35 3.38 11.76 0.49
C GLY A 35 3.07 12.89 -0.51
N CYS A 36 3.92 13.92 -0.64
CA CYS A 36 3.76 14.94 -1.66
C CYS A 36 3.96 14.40 -3.09
N PRO A 37 3.45 15.09 -4.11
CA PRO A 37 3.77 14.78 -5.50
C PRO A 37 5.27 14.67 -5.76
N ILE A 38 5.68 13.66 -6.53
CA ILE A 38 7.08 13.33 -6.87
C ILE A 38 7.86 14.56 -7.38
N LYS A 39 7.22 15.43 -8.17
CA LYS A 39 7.84 16.66 -8.67
C LYS A 39 8.40 17.55 -7.54
N GLU A 40 7.72 17.61 -6.40
CA GLU A 40 8.11 18.48 -5.28
C GLU A 40 9.40 17.97 -4.63
N TYR A 41 9.54 16.65 -4.49
CA TYR A 41 10.78 16.04 -4.05
C TYR A 41 11.93 16.32 -5.03
N VAL A 42 11.70 16.09 -6.33
CA VAL A 42 12.72 16.29 -7.38
C VAL A 42 13.18 17.75 -7.44
N GLU A 43 12.26 18.70 -7.37
CA GLU A 43 12.57 20.15 -7.37
C GLU A 43 13.48 20.52 -6.19
N VAL A 44 13.12 20.12 -4.97
CA VAL A 44 13.90 20.44 -3.76
C VAL A 44 15.28 19.78 -3.81
N VAL A 45 15.36 18.49 -4.12
CA VAL A 45 16.63 17.74 -4.19
C VAL A 45 17.55 18.31 -5.27
N SER A 46 17.01 18.74 -6.41
CA SER A 46 17.76 19.39 -7.48
C SER A 46 18.27 20.77 -7.07
N HIS A 47 17.44 21.59 -6.43
CA HIS A 47 17.85 22.89 -5.90
C HIS A 47 19.01 22.77 -4.91
N LEU A 48 18.93 21.79 -3.99
CA LEU A 48 20.01 21.52 -3.03
C LEU A 48 21.31 21.12 -3.73
N SER A 49 21.25 20.32 -4.80
CA SER A 49 22.43 19.99 -5.62
C SER A 49 23.05 21.25 -6.24
N ILE A 50 22.23 22.11 -6.85
CA ILE A 50 22.68 23.34 -7.51
C ILE A 50 23.31 24.28 -6.50
N TRP A 51 22.67 24.49 -5.35
CA TRP A 51 23.16 25.34 -4.28
C TRP A 51 24.46 24.82 -3.69
N LYS A 52 24.59 23.50 -3.50
CA LYS A 52 25.84 22.90 -3.05
C LYS A 52 26.99 23.23 -4.00
N THR A 53 26.81 22.99 -5.30
CA THR A 53 27.82 23.32 -6.31
C THR A 53 28.16 24.81 -6.32
N ARG A 54 27.16 25.68 -6.18
CA ARG A 54 27.35 27.13 -6.16
C ARG A 54 28.13 27.59 -4.93
N VAL A 55 27.81 27.09 -3.73
CA VAL A 55 28.54 27.37 -2.49
C VAL A 55 29.98 26.87 -2.58
N SER A 56 30.21 25.67 -3.10
CA SER A 56 31.57 25.13 -3.28
C SER A 56 32.42 25.94 -4.28
N SER A 57 31.79 26.63 -5.24
CA SER A 57 32.49 27.50 -6.21
C SER A 57 32.81 28.91 -5.69
N MET A 58 32.32 29.27 -4.49
CA MET A 58 32.48 30.60 -3.91
C MET A 58 33.95 30.88 -3.55
N PRO A 59 34.46 32.10 -3.78
CA PRO A 59 35.76 32.51 -3.26
C PRO A 59 35.78 32.46 -1.73
N VAL A 60 36.74 31.73 -1.18
CA VAL A 60 36.90 31.56 0.27
C VAL A 60 37.63 32.72 0.94
N GLU A 61 38.35 33.52 0.17
CA GLU A 61 39.13 34.64 0.66
C GLU A 61 39.08 35.80 -0.33
N LEU A 62 38.95 37.02 0.19
CA LEU A 62 39.11 38.26 -0.56
C LEU A 62 40.11 39.17 0.16
N LEU A 63 41.29 39.35 -0.45
CA LEU A 63 42.28 40.33 -0.01
C LEU A 63 42.07 41.64 -0.78
N THR A 64 41.76 42.72 -0.06
CA THR A 64 41.58 44.06 -0.66
C THR A 64 42.86 44.52 -1.38
N LYS A 65 42.73 45.36 -2.42
CA LYS A 65 43.86 45.82 -3.25
C LYS A 65 45.00 46.48 -2.46
N GLY A 66 44.68 47.11 -1.32
CA GLY A 66 45.66 47.72 -0.41
C GLY A 66 46.29 46.74 0.60
N LYS A 67 45.87 45.47 0.61
CA LYS A 67 46.25 44.42 1.57
C LYS A 67 45.97 44.79 3.04
N LEU A 68 45.00 45.66 3.28
CA LEU A 68 44.65 46.15 4.62
C LEU A 68 43.59 45.29 5.31
N LEU A 69 42.72 44.64 4.52
CA LEU A 69 41.65 43.78 4.99
C LEU A 69 41.62 42.48 4.19
N LEU A 70 41.47 41.37 4.91
CA LEU A 70 41.20 40.04 4.41
C LEU A 70 39.80 39.63 4.89
N LEU A 71 38.90 39.37 3.95
CA LEU A 71 37.62 38.73 4.25
C LEU A 71 37.80 37.23 4.04
N SER A 72 37.47 36.44 5.07
CA SER A 72 37.48 34.98 4.99
C SER A 72 36.05 34.45 5.08
N CYS A 73 35.70 33.57 4.14
CA CYS A 73 34.40 32.91 4.05
C CYS A 73 34.49 31.40 4.29
N HIS A 74 35.64 30.88 4.75
CA HIS A 74 35.86 29.44 5.01
C HIS A 74 34.81 28.85 5.95
N ASP A 75 34.59 29.48 7.11
CA ASP A 75 33.66 28.97 8.11
C ASP A 75 32.20 29.01 7.60
N LEU A 76 31.83 30.10 6.92
CA LEU A 76 30.50 30.25 6.33
C LEU A 76 30.25 29.22 5.23
N GLN A 77 31.23 29.01 4.35
CA GLN A 77 31.15 28.01 3.29
C GLN A 77 30.99 26.61 3.90
N ALA A 78 31.84 26.24 4.86
CA ALA A 78 31.77 24.95 5.53
C ALA A 78 30.44 24.73 6.27
N GLU A 79 29.90 25.75 6.94
CA GLU A 79 28.58 25.68 7.59
C GLU A 79 27.47 25.42 6.57
N LEU A 80 27.43 26.20 5.48
CA LEU A 80 26.42 26.07 4.44
C LEU A 80 26.51 24.74 3.70
N GLU A 81 27.72 24.28 3.36
CA GLU A 81 27.92 22.98 2.72
C GLU A 81 27.48 21.83 3.62
N SER A 82 27.79 21.90 4.91
CA SER A 82 27.38 20.91 5.91
C SER A 82 25.86 20.87 6.03
N LYS A 83 25.20 22.02 6.17
CA LYS A 83 23.74 22.13 6.27
C LYS A 83 23.02 21.68 4.99
N LEU A 84 23.51 22.06 3.81
CA LEU A 84 22.95 21.60 2.53
C LEU A 84 23.08 20.07 2.40
N ALA A 85 24.23 19.52 2.80
CA ALA A 85 24.46 18.08 2.79
C ALA A 85 23.57 17.34 3.79
N SER A 86 23.36 17.89 5.00
CA SER A 86 22.46 17.29 5.99
C SER A 86 21.02 17.35 5.53
N THR A 87 20.53 18.50 5.08
CA THR A 87 19.16 18.65 4.56
C THR A 87 18.88 17.69 3.41
N ARG A 88 19.81 17.55 2.47
CA ARG A 88 19.69 16.56 1.38
C ARG A 88 19.61 15.14 1.93
N ARG A 89 20.48 14.80 2.88
CA ARG A 89 20.52 13.46 3.50
C ARG A 89 19.20 13.15 4.20
N ASP A 90 18.65 14.10 4.95
CA ASP A 90 17.39 13.94 5.69
C ASP A 90 16.21 13.69 4.75
N ILE A 91 16.14 14.43 3.63
CA ILE A 91 15.11 14.20 2.58
C ILE A 91 15.24 12.79 2.00
N LEU A 92 16.45 12.39 1.60
CA LEU A 92 16.66 11.08 0.98
C LEU A 92 16.37 9.94 1.98
N ALA A 93 16.71 10.13 3.25
CA ALA A 93 16.38 9.17 4.31
C ALA A 93 14.86 9.03 4.50
N GLN A 94 14.11 10.15 4.48
CA GLN A 94 12.65 10.10 4.53
C GLN A 94 12.06 9.40 3.30
N VAL A 95 12.54 9.73 2.09
CA VAL A 95 12.08 9.07 0.86
C VAL A 95 12.32 7.57 0.93
N GLN A 96 13.46 7.14 1.49
CA GLN A 96 13.77 5.72 1.69
C GLN A 96 12.82 5.06 2.69
N GLU A 97 12.54 5.69 3.83
CA GLU A 97 11.58 5.17 4.82
C GLU A 97 10.16 5.10 4.25
N GLU A 98 9.73 6.14 3.53
CA GLU A 98 8.43 6.20 2.86
C GLU A 98 8.32 5.09 1.81
N CYS A 99 9.37 4.89 1.03
CA CYS A 99 9.40 3.85 0.01
C CYS A 99 9.29 2.45 0.63
N TRP A 100 10.10 2.17 1.65
CA TRP A 100 10.07 0.90 2.39
C TRP A 100 8.68 0.61 2.98
N SER A 101 8.14 1.56 3.75
CA SER A 101 6.85 1.38 4.45
C SER A 101 5.69 1.18 3.48
N ARG A 102 5.61 1.98 2.41
CA ARG A 102 4.55 1.86 1.40
C ARG A 102 4.66 0.58 0.59
N ASN A 103 5.89 0.16 0.26
CA ASN A 103 6.13 -1.09 -0.47
C ASN A 103 5.66 -2.28 0.37
N GLN A 104 6.07 -2.36 1.65
CA GLN A 104 5.61 -3.41 2.56
C GLN A 104 4.09 -3.46 2.70
N GLN A 105 3.45 -2.29 2.86
CA GLN A 105 2.00 -2.21 2.97
C GLN A 105 1.32 -2.73 1.70
N LEU A 106 1.73 -2.24 0.52
CA LEU A 106 1.12 -2.62 -0.74
C LEU A 106 1.35 -4.11 -1.06
N MET A 107 2.56 -4.62 -0.80
CA MET A 107 2.88 -6.03 -0.95
C MET A 107 2.00 -6.93 -0.09
N ALA A 108 1.71 -6.52 1.15
CA ALA A 108 0.81 -7.26 2.04
C ALA A 108 -0.63 -7.27 1.52
N GLU A 109 -1.13 -6.13 1.01
CA GLU A 109 -2.45 -6.02 0.39
C GLU A 109 -2.56 -6.89 -0.88
N LEU A 110 -1.57 -6.86 -1.78
CA LEU A 110 -1.53 -7.69 -2.97
C LEU A 110 -1.48 -9.19 -2.62
N THR A 111 -0.73 -9.54 -1.58
CA THR A 111 -0.65 -10.93 -1.08
C THR A 111 -2.01 -11.44 -0.59
N ASP A 112 -2.84 -10.58 0.04
CA ASP A 112 -4.18 -10.95 0.48
C ASP A 112 -5.08 -11.33 -0.71
N PHE A 113 -5.06 -10.55 -1.79
CA PHE A 113 -5.77 -10.87 -3.03
C PHE A 113 -5.28 -12.19 -3.65
N LEU A 114 -3.97 -12.36 -3.77
CA LEU A 114 -3.35 -13.53 -4.39
C LEU A 114 -3.74 -14.84 -3.68
N LYS A 115 -3.75 -14.84 -2.34
CA LYS A 115 -4.17 -16.01 -1.56
C LYS A 115 -5.58 -16.48 -1.94
N VAL A 116 -6.50 -15.56 -2.19
CA VAL A 116 -7.87 -15.91 -2.55
C VAL A 116 -7.95 -16.39 -4.00
N PHE A 117 -7.32 -15.68 -4.94
CA PHE A 117 -7.35 -16.03 -6.36
C PHE A 117 -6.75 -17.43 -6.63
N GLN A 118 -5.67 -17.78 -5.94
CA GLN A 118 -5.01 -19.09 -6.10
C GLN A 118 -5.84 -20.28 -5.55
N THR A 119 -6.86 -20.01 -4.74
CA THR A 119 -7.72 -21.06 -4.14
C THR A 119 -8.95 -21.41 -4.96
N ILE A 120 -9.27 -20.63 -5.99
CA ILE A 120 -10.57 -20.75 -6.68
C ILE A 120 -10.81 -22.10 -7.35
N ASN A 121 -9.75 -22.80 -7.75
CA ASN A 121 -9.85 -24.08 -8.45
C ASN A 121 -9.95 -25.30 -7.52
N SER A 122 -9.94 -25.12 -6.20
CA SER A 122 -9.95 -26.23 -5.24
C SER A 122 -11.32 -26.54 -4.64
N ASP A 123 -12.23 -25.56 -4.54
CA ASP A 123 -13.49 -25.72 -3.81
C ASP A 123 -14.62 -24.81 -4.32
N ILE A 124 -15.86 -25.33 -4.35
CA ILE A 124 -17.07 -24.53 -4.60
C ILE A 124 -17.25 -23.43 -3.56
N HIS A 125 -16.78 -23.65 -2.32
CA HIS A 125 -16.83 -22.65 -1.25
C HIS A 125 -15.85 -21.49 -1.45
N ALA A 126 -14.81 -21.67 -2.28
CA ALA A 126 -13.88 -20.60 -2.64
C ALA A 126 -14.48 -19.59 -3.63
N ILE A 127 -15.58 -19.93 -4.31
CA ILE A 127 -16.18 -19.10 -5.37
C ILE A 127 -16.75 -17.79 -4.82
N GLY A 128 -17.46 -17.84 -3.69
CA GLY A 128 -18.02 -16.66 -3.05
C GLY A 128 -16.94 -15.65 -2.65
N PRO A 129 -15.99 -16.04 -1.78
CA PRO A 129 -14.86 -15.20 -1.39
C PRO A 129 -14.07 -14.69 -2.59
N CYS A 130 -13.82 -15.52 -3.61
CA CYS A 130 -13.11 -15.10 -4.80
C CYS A 130 -13.88 -14.08 -5.64
N SER A 131 -15.19 -14.26 -5.82
CA SER A 131 -16.03 -13.30 -6.55
C SER A 131 -16.06 -11.95 -5.83
N GLN A 132 -16.18 -11.96 -4.51
CA GLN A 132 -16.12 -10.75 -3.70
C GLN A 132 -14.76 -10.05 -3.84
N LYS A 133 -13.65 -10.77 -3.65
CA LYS A 133 -12.30 -10.22 -3.78
C LYS A 133 -12.00 -9.72 -5.19
N LEU A 134 -12.56 -10.36 -6.22
CA LEU A 134 -12.42 -9.91 -7.60
C LEU A 134 -13.13 -8.57 -7.83
N ASN A 135 -14.32 -8.38 -7.25
CA ASN A 135 -15.04 -7.10 -7.29
C ASN A 135 -14.25 -6.01 -6.55
N GLU A 136 -13.78 -6.28 -5.33
CA GLU A 136 -12.92 -5.36 -4.56
C GLU A 136 -11.66 -4.98 -5.37
N ALA A 137 -10.98 -5.97 -5.96
CA ALA A 137 -9.79 -5.75 -6.79
C ALA A 137 -10.08 -4.94 -8.06
N THR A 138 -11.28 -5.07 -8.62
CA THR A 138 -11.71 -4.31 -9.81
C THR A 138 -11.98 -2.85 -9.45
N GLU A 139 -12.67 -2.60 -8.34
CA GLU A 139 -12.93 -1.25 -7.85
C GLU A 139 -11.65 -0.50 -7.46
N GLN A 140 -10.72 -1.20 -6.81
CA GLN A 140 -9.48 -0.61 -6.30
C GLN A 140 -8.34 -0.56 -7.35
N PHE A 141 -8.52 -1.12 -8.54
CA PHE A 141 -7.41 -1.35 -9.47
C PHE A 141 -6.61 -0.09 -9.81
N LEU A 142 -7.30 0.99 -10.18
CA LEU A 142 -6.65 2.26 -10.56
C LEU A 142 -5.88 2.86 -9.38
N GLN A 143 -6.44 2.79 -8.17
CA GLN A 143 -5.78 3.27 -6.96
C GLN A 143 -4.53 2.43 -6.64
N LEU A 144 -4.58 1.11 -6.82
CA LEU A 144 -3.43 0.23 -6.63
C LEU A 144 -2.33 0.54 -7.66
N GLU A 145 -2.70 0.73 -8.93
CA GLU A 145 -1.78 1.08 -10.01
C GLU A 145 -1.09 2.43 -9.74
N GLU A 146 -1.84 3.46 -9.34
CA GLU A 146 -1.29 4.76 -8.95
C GLU A 146 -0.30 4.63 -7.78
N ARG A 147 -0.59 3.78 -6.79
CA ARG A 147 0.30 3.53 -5.66
C ARG A 147 1.59 2.81 -6.08
N VAL A 148 1.50 1.82 -6.97
CA VAL A 148 2.69 1.16 -7.55
C VAL A 148 3.55 2.21 -8.25
N GLU A 149 2.98 3.02 -9.13
CA GLU A 149 3.74 4.00 -9.91
C GLU A 149 4.36 5.10 -9.04
N TYR A 150 3.65 5.52 -7.99
CA TYR A 150 4.18 6.45 -7.00
C TYR A 150 5.40 5.85 -6.27
N ILE A 151 5.32 4.60 -5.80
CA ILE A 151 6.45 3.94 -5.12
C ILE A 151 7.65 3.79 -6.07
N ARG A 152 7.41 3.41 -7.34
CA ARG A 152 8.46 3.33 -8.37
C ARG A 152 9.13 4.68 -8.60
N SER A 153 8.35 5.75 -8.64
CA SER A 153 8.87 7.10 -8.75
C SER A 153 9.75 7.49 -7.55
N LEU A 154 9.41 7.05 -6.34
CA LEU A 154 10.28 7.22 -5.15
C LEU A 154 11.60 6.44 -5.29
N HIS A 155 11.56 5.18 -5.76
CA HIS A 155 12.78 4.42 -6.06
C HIS A 155 13.66 5.14 -7.08
N GLU A 156 13.07 5.77 -8.09
CA GLU A 156 13.80 6.53 -9.11
C GLU A 156 14.47 7.79 -8.54
N ILE A 157 13.83 8.49 -7.59
CA ILE A 157 14.48 9.60 -6.85
C ILE A 157 15.71 9.06 -6.12
N LEU A 158 15.58 7.94 -5.40
CA LEU A 158 16.70 7.34 -4.68
C LEU A 158 17.80 6.93 -5.65
N ARG A 159 17.49 6.29 -6.77
CA ARG A 159 18.45 5.87 -7.79
C ARG A 159 19.24 7.04 -8.38
N ASN A 160 18.59 8.17 -8.64
CA ASN A 160 19.20 9.34 -9.25
C ASN A 160 19.96 10.25 -8.27
N HIS A 161 19.65 10.17 -6.98
CA HIS A 161 20.12 11.17 -6.01
C HIS A 161 20.83 10.61 -4.78
N SER A 162 20.65 9.32 -4.48
CA SER A 162 21.49 8.60 -3.53
C SER A 162 22.74 8.13 -4.28
N GLY A 163 23.92 8.47 -3.78
CA GLY A 163 25.18 7.94 -4.35
C GLY A 163 25.37 6.44 -4.12
N LEU A 164 24.43 5.79 -3.43
CA LEU A 164 24.43 4.39 -3.02
C LEU A 164 22.99 3.87 -3.06
N TYR A 165 22.50 3.51 -4.24
CA TYR A 165 21.29 2.69 -4.34
C TYR A 165 21.63 1.30 -3.82
N SER A 166 21.06 0.89 -2.68
CA SER A 166 21.38 -0.38 -2.07
C SER A 166 20.79 -1.53 -2.88
N ALA A 167 21.47 -2.69 -2.88
CA ALA A 167 20.93 -3.92 -3.46
C ALA A 167 19.59 -4.32 -2.81
N GLU A 168 19.37 -3.94 -1.55
CA GLU A 168 18.10 -4.12 -0.85
C GLU A 168 16.97 -3.29 -1.48
N ASN A 169 17.22 -2.02 -1.80
CA ASN A 169 16.23 -1.18 -2.47
C ASN A 169 15.91 -1.71 -3.89
N GLU A 170 16.92 -2.20 -4.61
CA GLU A 170 16.72 -2.83 -5.92
C GLU A 170 15.86 -4.09 -5.81
N ALA A 171 16.16 -4.96 -4.85
CA ALA A 171 15.39 -6.18 -4.62
C ALA A 171 13.93 -5.88 -4.25
N LEU A 172 13.67 -4.82 -3.48
CA LEU A 172 12.29 -4.40 -3.15
C LEU A 172 11.53 -3.80 -4.34
N ASP A 173 12.21 -3.05 -5.21
CA ASP A 173 11.62 -2.51 -6.45
C ASP A 173 11.20 -3.66 -7.37
N ILE A 174 12.09 -4.62 -7.57
CA ILE A 174 11.82 -5.83 -8.38
C ILE A 174 10.69 -6.65 -7.74
N ALA A 175 10.75 -6.92 -6.44
CA ALA A 175 9.72 -7.71 -5.75
C ALA A 175 8.34 -7.08 -5.84
N LEU A 176 8.23 -5.75 -5.79
CA LEU A 176 6.96 -5.04 -5.97
C LEU A 176 6.40 -5.24 -7.38
N LEU A 177 7.24 -5.14 -8.40
CA LEU A 177 6.84 -5.36 -9.79
C LEU A 177 6.39 -6.81 -10.01
N ASP A 178 7.17 -7.78 -9.54
CA ASP A 178 6.82 -9.20 -9.63
C ASP A 178 5.47 -9.49 -8.97
N MET A 179 5.22 -8.90 -7.79
CA MET A 179 3.95 -9.07 -7.08
C MET A 179 2.78 -8.39 -7.79
N TRP A 180 3.01 -7.21 -8.37
CA TRP A 180 2.00 -6.50 -9.14
C TRP A 180 1.63 -7.27 -10.41
N GLU A 181 2.61 -7.80 -11.15
CA GLU A 181 2.39 -8.65 -12.31
C GLU A 181 1.65 -9.95 -11.94
N ALA A 182 2.06 -10.61 -10.86
CA ALA A 182 1.37 -11.79 -10.34
C ALA A 182 -0.08 -11.48 -9.98
N PHE A 183 -0.34 -10.36 -9.29
CA PHE A 183 -1.69 -9.92 -8.95
C PHE A 183 -2.55 -9.70 -10.21
N GLN A 184 -2.03 -8.98 -11.21
CA GLN A 184 -2.75 -8.75 -12.46
C GLN A 184 -3.07 -10.05 -13.18
N PHE A 185 -2.09 -10.96 -13.26
CA PHE A 185 -2.24 -12.25 -13.90
C PHE A 185 -3.29 -13.12 -13.19
N GLU A 186 -3.15 -13.31 -11.88
CA GLU A 186 -4.06 -14.16 -11.10
C GLU A 186 -5.48 -13.59 -11.06
N ARG A 187 -5.62 -12.26 -10.98
CA ARG A 187 -6.94 -11.60 -11.08
C ARG A 187 -7.61 -11.92 -12.42
N ASN A 188 -6.86 -11.79 -13.52
CA ASN A 188 -7.39 -12.08 -14.85
C ASN A 188 -7.75 -13.57 -14.99
N GLN A 189 -6.89 -14.47 -14.49
CA GLN A 189 -7.15 -15.90 -14.48
C GLN A 189 -8.41 -16.25 -13.67
N ALA A 190 -8.56 -15.67 -12.46
CA ALA A 190 -9.73 -15.87 -11.62
C ALA A 190 -11.01 -15.38 -12.31
N SER A 191 -10.95 -14.20 -12.94
CA SER A 191 -12.07 -13.65 -13.73
C SER A 191 -12.46 -14.56 -14.89
N GLU A 192 -11.49 -15.01 -15.70
CA GLU A 192 -11.73 -15.92 -16.82
C GLU A 192 -12.29 -17.27 -16.37
N TYR A 193 -11.77 -17.82 -15.28
CA TYR A 193 -12.26 -19.06 -14.69
C TYR A 193 -13.74 -18.92 -14.29
N LEU A 194 -14.06 -17.88 -13.53
CA LEU A 194 -15.41 -17.59 -13.07
C LEU A 194 -16.39 -17.41 -14.23
N ILE A 195 -16.01 -16.63 -15.26
CA ILE A 195 -16.82 -16.42 -16.45
C ILE A 195 -17.02 -17.73 -17.22
N SER A 196 -15.95 -18.48 -17.49
CA SER A 196 -16.01 -19.70 -18.31
C SER A 196 -16.81 -20.81 -17.62
N LYS A 197 -16.77 -20.90 -16.28
CA LYS A 197 -17.47 -21.92 -15.50
C LYS A 197 -18.84 -21.49 -14.99
N ARG A 198 -19.29 -20.27 -15.29
CA ARG A 198 -20.59 -19.75 -14.83
C ARG A 198 -21.76 -20.69 -15.07
N HIS A 199 -21.85 -21.26 -16.26
CA HIS A 199 -22.91 -22.19 -16.66
C HIS A 199 -22.93 -23.50 -15.86
N ALA A 200 -21.81 -23.88 -15.22
CA ALA A 200 -21.72 -25.06 -14.36
C ALA A 200 -21.82 -24.69 -12.86
N ILE A 201 -21.25 -23.56 -12.47
CA ILE A 201 -21.23 -23.07 -11.07
C ILE A 201 -22.64 -22.67 -10.61
N VAL A 202 -23.38 -21.88 -11.40
CA VAL A 202 -24.70 -21.37 -11.01
C VAL A 202 -25.68 -22.52 -10.70
N PRO A 203 -25.87 -23.52 -11.58
CA PRO A 203 -26.75 -24.64 -11.27
C PRO A 203 -26.26 -25.47 -10.07
N LYS A 204 -24.95 -25.58 -9.88
CA LYS A 204 -24.39 -26.33 -8.75
C LYS A 204 -24.67 -25.64 -7.42
N LEU A 205 -24.52 -24.32 -7.34
CA LEU A 205 -24.88 -23.53 -6.16
C LEU A 205 -26.38 -23.66 -5.86
N GLN A 206 -27.23 -23.56 -6.88
CA GLN A 206 -28.69 -23.76 -6.72
C GLN A 206 -29.02 -25.17 -6.21
N GLN A 207 -28.37 -26.20 -6.73
CA GLN A 207 -28.55 -27.58 -6.27
C GLN A 207 -28.17 -27.73 -4.79
N LEU A 208 -27.03 -27.16 -4.37
CA LEU A 208 -26.56 -27.23 -2.98
C LEU A 208 -27.50 -26.46 -2.03
N MET A 209 -27.98 -25.29 -2.46
CA MET A 209 -28.96 -24.51 -1.71
C MET A 209 -30.27 -25.28 -1.53
N SER A 210 -30.82 -25.88 -2.59
CA SER A 210 -32.01 -26.72 -2.51
C SER A 210 -31.81 -27.94 -1.60
N GLY A 211 -30.63 -28.55 -1.64
CA GLY A 211 -30.27 -29.65 -0.73
C GLY A 211 -30.25 -29.22 0.74
N ALA A 212 -29.69 -28.06 1.05
CA ALA A 212 -29.68 -27.50 2.39
C ALA A 212 -31.10 -27.15 2.88
N VAL A 213 -31.96 -26.61 2.02
CA VAL A 213 -33.38 -26.37 2.37
C VAL A 213 -34.10 -27.67 2.68
N ALA A 214 -33.93 -28.70 1.85
CA ALA A 214 -34.53 -30.01 2.09
C ALA A 214 -34.04 -30.66 3.41
N GLU A 215 -32.76 -30.46 3.76
CA GLU A 215 -32.22 -30.90 5.04
C GLU A 215 -32.86 -30.14 6.22
N LEU A 216 -33.00 -28.81 6.13
CA LEU A 216 -33.68 -28.00 7.14
C LEU A 216 -35.13 -28.43 7.33
N GLU A 217 -35.86 -28.67 6.23
CA GLU A 217 -37.24 -29.19 6.27
C GLU A 217 -37.30 -30.56 6.94
N GLY A 218 -36.37 -31.46 6.61
CA GLY A 218 -36.29 -32.79 7.23
C GLY A 218 -35.91 -32.75 8.72
N LEU A 219 -35.08 -31.80 9.15
CA LEU A 219 -34.78 -31.57 10.56
C LEU A 219 -36.00 -31.05 11.32
N LEU A 220 -36.75 -30.12 10.72
CA LEU A 220 -38.02 -29.62 11.28
C LEU A 220 -39.07 -30.72 11.37
N GLU A 221 -39.24 -31.53 10.32
CA GLU A 221 -40.18 -32.66 10.32
C GLU A 221 -39.84 -33.66 11.43
N LYS A 222 -38.56 -33.99 11.62
CA LYS A 222 -38.11 -34.86 12.72
C LYS A 222 -38.43 -34.25 14.09
N ALA A 223 -38.16 -32.96 14.29
CA ALA A 223 -38.43 -32.28 15.55
C ALA A 223 -39.94 -32.18 15.86
N LEU A 224 -40.79 -32.15 14.82
CA LEU A 224 -42.24 -32.00 14.93
C LEU A 224 -43.02 -33.33 14.83
N SER A 225 -42.33 -34.48 14.86
CA SER A 225 -42.96 -35.79 14.67
C SER A 225 -42.51 -36.86 15.67
N GLY A 226 -43.27 -37.97 15.70
CA GLY A 226 -42.91 -39.20 16.42
C GLY A 226 -42.71 -39.00 17.92
N PRO A 227 -41.54 -39.40 18.48
CA PRO A 227 -41.30 -39.43 19.93
C PRO A 227 -41.38 -38.03 20.55
N PHE A 228 -41.05 -36.97 19.80
CA PHE A 228 -41.08 -35.58 20.30
C PHE A 228 -42.48 -35.06 20.64
N MET A 229 -43.51 -35.71 20.12
CA MET A 229 -44.92 -35.39 20.36
C MET A 229 -45.61 -36.36 21.32
N ASP A 230 -44.90 -37.39 21.81
CA ASP A 230 -45.42 -38.42 22.72
C ASP A 230 -45.09 -38.09 24.18
N PRO A 231 -46.09 -37.75 25.03
CA PRO A 231 -45.87 -37.43 26.45
C PRO A 231 -45.36 -38.60 27.29
N ALA A 232 -45.35 -39.84 26.76
CA ALA A 232 -44.88 -41.02 27.47
C ALA A 232 -43.35 -41.25 27.36
N GLN A 233 -42.64 -40.44 26.57
CA GLN A 233 -41.19 -40.58 26.34
C GLN A 233 -40.35 -40.01 27.49
N ASP A 234 -39.06 -40.37 27.55
CA ASP A 234 -38.12 -39.82 28.53
C ASP A 234 -37.75 -38.36 28.20
N HIS A 235 -38.20 -37.42 29.03
CA HIS A 235 -38.04 -35.98 28.84
C HIS A 235 -36.57 -35.55 28.71
N ARG A 236 -35.64 -36.14 29.48
CA ARG A 236 -34.21 -35.73 29.44
C ARG A 236 -33.53 -36.17 28.16
N ASN A 237 -33.82 -37.38 27.70
CA ASN A 237 -33.28 -37.87 26.43
C ASN A 237 -33.82 -37.05 25.25
N MET A 238 -35.10 -36.67 25.30
CA MET A 238 -35.73 -35.82 24.28
C MET A 238 -35.13 -34.42 24.23
N GLU A 239 -34.90 -33.79 25.38
CA GLU A 239 -34.23 -32.49 25.47
C GLU A 239 -32.83 -32.53 24.84
N HIS A 240 -32.03 -33.56 25.14
CA HIS A 240 -30.70 -33.73 24.56
C HIS A 240 -30.74 -33.91 23.04
N GLN A 241 -31.72 -34.67 22.52
CA GLN A 241 -31.88 -34.87 21.07
C GLN A 241 -32.38 -33.59 20.37
N LEU A 242 -33.25 -32.81 21.00
CA LEU A 242 -33.70 -31.52 20.47
C LEU A 242 -32.56 -30.51 20.38
N ILE A 243 -31.70 -30.42 21.40
CA ILE A 243 -30.50 -29.56 21.37
C ILE A 243 -29.57 -29.96 20.22
N PHE A 244 -29.39 -31.28 20.01
CA PHE A 244 -28.57 -31.76 18.90
C PHE A 244 -29.17 -31.39 17.54
N LEU A 245 -30.48 -31.55 17.36
CA LEU A 245 -31.19 -31.14 16.15
C LEU A 245 -31.12 -29.62 15.93
N GLU A 246 -31.24 -28.82 16.99
CA GLU A 246 -31.08 -27.37 16.94
C GLU A 246 -29.69 -26.96 16.44
N HIS A 247 -28.63 -27.57 16.99
CA HIS A 247 -27.27 -27.31 16.52
C HIS A 247 -27.08 -27.69 15.04
N GLN A 248 -27.62 -28.85 14.61
CA GLN A 248 -27.57 -29.23 13.19
C GLN A 248 -28.31 -28.21 12.32
N TYR A 249 -29.51 -27.79 12.74
CA TYR A 249 -30.29 -26.79 12.03
C TYR A 249 -29.53 -25.47 11.89
N GLN A 250 -28.94 -24.98 12.97
CA GLN A 250 -28.14 -23.74 12.95
C GLN A 250 -26.93 -23.84 12.02
N ASN A 251 -26.23 -24.98 12.02
CA ASN A 251 -25.11 -25.22 11.11
C ASN A 251 -25.55 -25.21 9.64
N THR A 252 -26.65 -25.91 9.31
CA THR A 252 -27.20 -25.94 7.94
C THR A 252 -27.73 -24.57 7.50
N VAL A 253 -28.30 -23.77 8.41
CA VAL A 253 -28.67 -22.36 8.13
C VAL A 253 -27.42 -21.52 7.83
N GLY A 254 -26.34 -21.67 8.58
CA GLY A 254 -25.07 -20.99 8.32
C GLY A 254 -24.53 -21.33 6.93
N TYR A 255 -24.47 -22.63 6.61
CA TYR A 255 -24.06 -23.14 5.31
C TYR A 255 -24.92 -22.60 4.15
N PHE A 256 -26.25 -22.59 4.32
CA PHE A 256 -27.16 -22.03 3.31
C PHE A 256 -26.89 -20.54 3.08
N LYS A 257 -26.65 -19.76 4.13
CA LYS A 257 -26.32 -18.33 4.02
C LYS A 257 -25.02 -18.11 3.24
N GLU A 258 -24.01 -18.94 3.46
CA GLU A 258 -22.74 -18.87 2.71
C GLU A 258 -22.96 -19.17 1.22
N LEU A 259 -23.71 -20.22 0.89
CA LEU A 259 -24.05 -20.56 -0.49
C LEU A 259 -24.86 -19.46 -1.17
N HIS A 260 -25.83 -18.89 -0.46
CA HIS A 260 -26.65 -17.80 -0.96
C HIS A 260 -25.81 -16.55 -1.23
N ASN A 261 -24.93 -16.18 -0.29
CA ASN A 261 -24.03 -15.05 -0.48
C ASN A 261 -23.06 -15.25 -1.67
N ALA A 262 -22.53 -16.47 -1.82
CA ALA A 262 -21.71 -16.83 -2.98
C ALA A 262 -22.50 -16.71 -4.28
N TYR A 263 -23.76 -17.16 -4.29
CA TYR A 263 -24.66 -17.04 -5.43
C TYR A 263 -24.91 -15.58 -5.79
N THR A 264 -25.41 -14.75 -4.86
CA THR A 264 -25.76 -13.34 -5.11
C THR A 264 -24.55 -12.54 -5.58
N THR A 265 -23.39 -12.71 -4.94
CA THR A 265 -22.14 -12.04 -5.33
C THR A 265 -21.69 -12.45 -6.73
N PHE A 266 -21.82 -13.73 -7.07
CA PHE A 266 -21.37 -14.26 -8.35
C PHE A 266 -22.33 -13.94 -9.52
N THR A 267 -23.64 -13.93 -9.27
CA THR A 267 -24.65 -13.67 -10.31
C THR A 267 -24.98 -12.19 -10.44
N GLY A 268 -24.75 -11.38 -9.40
CA GLY A 268 -25.18 -10.00 -9.31
C GLY A 268 -26.70 -9.84 -9.14
N THR A 269 -27.39 -10.90 -8.70
CA THR A 269 -28.84 -10.88 -8.45
C THR A 269 -29.09 -10.80 -6.94
N GLU A 270 -29.67 -9.70 -6.47
CA GLU A 270 -30.25 -9.59 -5.13
C GLU A 270 -31.53 -10.42 -4.99
#